data_AF-A9YYH5-F1
#
_entry.id   AF-A9YYH5-F1
#
_cell.length_a   1.000
_cell.length_b   1.000
_cell.length_c   1.000
_cell.angle_alpha   90.00
_cell.angle_beta   90.00
_cell.angle_gamma   90.00
#
_symmetry.space_group_name_H-M   'P 1'
#
loop_
_entity.id
_entity.type
_entity.pdbx_description
1 polymer ?
#
loop_
_entity_poly.entity_id
_entity_poly.type
_entity_poly.pdbx_seq_one_letter_code
_entity_poly.pdbx_strand_id
1 'polypeptide(L)'
;LGPRGRNVVLDEYGTPKVVNDGVTIARAIELPDAMENAGASLIREVASKTNDSAGDGTTTASVLAREIIKLGLLSVTSGANPV
;
A
#
# COMPACT_ATOMS: atom_id res chain seq x y z
N LEU A 1 9.11 7.60 0.91
CA LEU A 1 9.44 7.26 -0.49
C LEU A 1 10.66 8.08 -0.93
N GLY A 2 11.58 7.46 -1.67
CA GLY A 2 12.77 8.12 -2.19
C GLY A 2 13.90 8.29 -1.18
N PRO A 3 15.00 8.97 -1.55
CA PRO A 3 16.24 9.07 -0.76
C PRO A 3 16.08 9.83 0.56
N ARG A 4 14.95 10.50 0.78
CA ARG A 4 14.57 11.17 2.04
C ARG A 4 13.38 10.47 2.71
N GLY A 5 13.27 9.15 2.56
CA GLY A 5 12.28 8.34 3.26
C GLY A 5 12.38 8.54 4.78
N ARG A 6 11.24 8.60 5.45
CA ARG A 6 11.17 8.66 6.92
C ARG A 6 11.08 7.25 7.47
N ASN A 7 11.55 7.09 8.70
CA ASN A 7 11.43 5.84 9.42
C ASN A 7 9.99 5.63 9.89
N VAL A 8 9.56 4.38 9.85
CA VAL A 8 8.31 3.88 10.41
C VAL A 8 8.67 2.93 11.54
N VAL A 9 7.95 3.05 12.64
CA VAL A 9 8.11 2.18 13.80
C VAL A 9 7.01 1.13 13.73
N LEU A 10 7.42 -0.13 13.69
CA LEU A 10 6.51 -1.27 13.77
C LEU A 10 6.56 -1.82 15.19
N ASP A 11 5.38 -2.07 15.75
CA ASP A 11 5.24 -2.72 17.04
C ASP A 11 5.47 -4.23 16.86
N GLU A 12 6.47 -4.77 17.54
CA GLU A 12 6.81 -6.19 17.58
C GLU A 12 7.04 -6.57 19.05
N TYR A 13 6.75 -7.84 19.41
CA TYR A 13 6.90 -8.30 20.79
C TYR A 13 8.33 -8.08 21.32
N GLY A 14 8.46 -7.22 22.32
CA GLY A 14 9.73 -6.90 22.97
C GLY A 14 10.28 -5.54 22.56
N THR A 15 10.94 -5.46 21.40
CA THR A 15 11.58 -4.21 20.95
C THR A 15 10.93 -3.69 19.68
N PRO A 16 10.51 -2.41 19.64
CA PRO A 16 9.93 -1.83 18.44
C PRO A 16 10.95 -1.82 17.30
N LYS A 17 10.50 -2.21 16.11
CA LYS A 17 11.35 -2.30 14.94
C LYS A 17 11.25 -1.03 14.12
N VAL A 18 12.39 -0.36 13.93
CA VAL A 18 12.47 0.86 13.10
C VAL A 18 12.87 0.46 11.68
N VAL A 19 11.99 0.70 10.71
CA VAL A 19 12.17 0.35 9.30
C VAL A 19 11.92 1.54 8.39
N ASN A 20 12.58 1.57 7.24
CA ASN A 20 12.33 2.53 6.17
C ASN A 20 12.01 1.86 4.82
N ASP A 21 11.89 0.53 4.83
CA ASP A 21 11.57 -0.30 3.66
C ASP A 21 10.05 -0.44 3.47
N GLY A 22 9.56 -0.05 2.30
CA GLY A 22 8.15 -0.09 1.97
C GLY A 22 7.56 -1.50 1.90
N VAL A 23 8.36 -2.53 1.55
CA VAL A 23 7.87 -3.91 1.48
C VAL A 23 7.56 -4.45 2.87
N THR A 24 8.49 -4.27 3.80
CA THR A 24 8.33 -4.67 5.20
C THR A 24 7.17 -3.91 5.86
N ILE A 25 7.08 -2.61 5.63
CA ILE A 25 5.97 -1.79 6.14
C ILE A 25 4.63 -2.29 5.57
N ALA A 26 4.53 -2.51 4.26
CA ALA A 26 3.30 -2.96 3.63
C ALA A 26 2.82 -4.30 4.18
N ARG A 27 3.73 -5.25 4.43
CA ARG A 27 3.38 -6.57 4.99
C ARG A 27 2.82 -6.50 6.41
N ALA A 28 3.28 -5.53 7.22
CA ALA A 28 2.84 -5.35 8.60
C ALA A 28 1.48 -4.65 8.73
N ILE A 29 0.91 -4.12 7.65
CA ILE A 29 -0.40 -3.46 7.68
C ILE A 29 -1.50 -4.52 7.68
N GLU A 30 -2.24 -4.60 8.78
CA GLU A 30 -3.48 -5.34 8.91
C GLU A 30 -4.51 -4.45 9.60
N LEU A 31 -5.74 -4.43 9.07
CA LEU A 31 -6.82 -3.64 9.61
C LEU A 31 -7.82 -4.54 10.35
N PRO A 32 -8.38 -4.09 11.49
CA PRO A 32 -9.32 -4.89 12.27
C PRO A 32 -10.67 -5.07 11.56
N ASP A 33 -11.09 -4.08 10.76
CA ASP A 33 -12.27 -4.21 9.92
C ASP A 33 -11.98 -5.06 8.68
N ALA A 34 -12.82 -6.07 8.43
CA ALA A 34 -12.59 -7.02 7.35
C ALA A 34 -12.73 -6.38 5.95
N MET A 35 -13.64 -5.42 5.78
CA MET A 35 -13.84 -4.74 4.50
C MET A 35 -12.68 -3.80 4.18
N GLU A 36 -12.24 -3.03 5.16
CA GLU A 36 -11.04 -2.19 5.01
C GLU A 36 -9.79 -3.05 4.77
N ASN A 37 -9.64 -4.15 5.51
CA ASN A 37 -8.51 -5.05 5.36
C ASN A 37 -8.49 -5.76 3.99
N ALA A 38 -9.66 -6.04 3.40
CA ALA A 38 -9.75 -6.54 2.04
C ALA A 38 -9.15 -5.53 1.05
N GLY A 39 -9.51 -4.25 1.16
CA GLY A 39 -8.92 -3.18 0.35
C GLY A 39 -7.40 -3.03 0.55
N ALA A 40 -6.94 -3.05 1.81
CA ALA A 40 -5.52 -3.01 2.13
C ALA A 40 -4.74 -4.20 1.54
N SER A 41 -5.35 -5.39 1.57
CA SER A 41 -4.76 -6.62 1.00
C SER A 41 -4.61 -6.55 -0.50
N LEU A 42 -5.58 -5.96 -1.23
CA LEU A 42 -5.46 -5.73 -2.66
C LEU A 42 -4.27 -4.82 -3.01
N ILE A 43 -4.07 -3.75 -2.25
CA ILE A 43 -2.91 -2.85 -2.45
C ILE A 43 -1.59 -3.57 -2.13
N ARG A 44 -1.55 -4.37 -1.07
CA ARG A 44 -0.37 -5.21 -0.74
C ARG A 44 -0.03 -6.16 -1.88
N GLU A 45 -1.04 -6.76 -2.51
CA GLU A 45 -0.84 -7.66 -3.65
C GLU A 45 -0.25 -6.95 -4.87
N VAL A 46 -0.73 -5.75 -5.20
CA VAL A 46 -0.17 -4.90 -6.27
C VAL A 46 1.30 -4.56 -6.00
N ALA A 47 1.61 -4.20 -4.75
CA ALA A 47 2.98 -3.90 -4.34
C ALA A 47 3.89 -5.14 -4.45
N SER A 48 3.42 -6.31 -4.00
CA SER A 48 4.18 -7.57 -4.08
C SER A 48 4.45 -7.97 -5.52
N LYS A 49 3.43 -7.96 -6.39
CA LYS A 49 3.59 -8.32 -7.80
C LYS A 49 4.60 -7.45 -8.53
N THR A 50 4.64 -6.16 -8.20
CA THR A 50 5.63 -5.22 -8.76
C THR A 50 7.04 -5.61 -8.30
N ASN A 51 7.21 -5.93 -7.02
CA ASN A 51 8.49 -6.42 -6.49
C ASN A 51 8.93 -7.71 -7.18
N ASP A 52 8.02 -8.67 -7.34
CA ASP A 52 8.32 -9.99 -7.88
C ASP A 52 8.72 -9.92 -9.36
N SER A 53 8.12 -8.97 -10.12
CA SER A 53 8.43 -8.78 -11.53
C SER A 53 9.64 -7.89 -11.79
N ALA A 54 9.82 -6.82 -11.02
CA ALA A 54 10.79 -5.75 -11.32
C ALA A 54 11.93 -5.63 -10.28
N GLY A 55 11.79 -6.25 -9.11
CA GLY A 55 12.75 -6.18 -8.01
C GLY A 55 12.76 -4.87 -7.21
N ASP A 56 11.96 -3.88 -7.61
CA ASP A 56 11.79 -2.58 -6.96
C ASP A 56 10.43 -1.96 -7.36
N GLY A 57 10.05 -0.83 -6.77
CA GLY A 57 8.89 -0.04 -7.18
C GLY A 57 7.64 -0.28 -6.35
N THR A 58 7.71 -1.12 -5.31
CA THR A 58 6.57 -1.46 -4.43
C THR A 58 5.86 -0.25 -3.85
N THR A 59 6.64 0.72 -3.37
CA THR A 59 6.11 1.94 -2.76
C THR A 59 5.50 2.85 -3.84
N THR A 60 6.11 2.93 -5.02
CA THR A 60 5.58 3.71 -6.15
C THR A 60 4.27 3.13 -6.66
N ALA A 61 4.20 1.81 -6.86
CA ALA A 61 2.99 1.11 -7.28
C ALA A 61 1.83 1.31 -6.29
N SER A 62 2.12 1.23 -4.99
CA SER A 62 1.13 1.49 -3.93
C SER A 62 0.56 2.91 -3.98
N VAL A 63 1.42 3.91 -4.20
CA VAL A 63 1.00 5.32 -4.31
C VAL A 63 0.15 5.54 -5.56
N LEU A 64 0.55 4.98 -6.70
CA LEU A 64 -0.21 5.07 -7.94
C LEU A 64 -1.57 4.40 -7.83
N ALA A 65 -1.62 3.17 -7.29
CA ALA A 65 -2.86 2.43 -7.09
C ALA A 65 -3.84 3.24 -6.23
N ARG A 66 -3.37 3.82 -5.11
CA ARG A 66 -4.19 4.68 -4.24
C ARG A 66 -4.83 5.84 -5.01
N GLU A 67 -4.05 6.57 -5.82
CA GLU A 67 -4.59 7.74 -6.54
C GLU A 67 -5.50 7.34 -7.70
N ILE A 68 -5.19 6.26 -8.42
CA ILE A 68 -6.07 5.74 -9.49
C ILE A 68 -7.42 5.33 -8.90
N ILE A 69 -7.44 4.58 -7.80
CA ILE A 69 -8.68 4.16 -7.13
C ILE A 69 -9.47 5.37 -6.66
N LYS A 70 -8.82 6.32 -5.99
CA LYS A 70 -9.48 7.52 -5.48
C LYS A 70 -10.14 8.34 -6.60
N LEU A 71 -9.41 8.60 -7.69
CA LEU A 71 -9.91 9.37 -8.83
C LEU A 71 -10.98 8.59 -9.61
N GLY A 72 -10.82 7.28 -9.75
CA GLY A 72 -11.82 6.39 -10.36
C GLY A 72 -13.13 6.41 -9.59
N LEU A 73 -13.08 6.25 -8.25
CA LEU A 73 -14.26 6.31 -7.40
C LEU A 73 -14.97 7.66 -7.52
N LEU A 74 -14.23 8.78 -7.46
CA LEU A 74 -14.80 10.12 -7.68
C LEU A 74 -15.51 10.24 -9.04
N SER A 75 -14.92 9.70 -10.10
CA SER A 75 -15.50 9.72 -11.44
C SER A 75 -16.80 8.90 -11.51
N VAL A 76 -16.80 7.70 -10.92
CA VAL A 76 -17.99 6.83 -10.85
C VAL A 76 -19.11 7.49 -10.04
N THR A 77 -18.79 8.12 -8.91
CA THR A 77 -19.80 8.87 -8.13
C THR A 77 -20.38 10.07 -8.89
N SER A 78 -19.66 10.57 -9.89
CA SER A 78 -20.11 11.64 -10.79
C SER A 78 -20.91 11.12 -11.99
N GLY A 79 -21.20 9.81 -12.05
CA GLY A 79 -22.01 9.18 -13.10
C GLY A 79 -21.22 8.59 -14.27
N ALA A 80 -19.88 8.54 -14.20
CA ALA A 80 -19.07 7.88 -15.22
C ALA A 80 -19.25 6.33 -15.17
N ASN A 81 -19.19 5.68 -16.34
CA ASN A 81 -19.17 4.23 -16.41
C ASN A 81 -17.82 3.68 -15.90
N PRO A 82 -17.80 2.72 -14.96
CA PRO A 82 -16.56 2.10 -14.47
C PRO A 82 -15.84 1.17 -15.47
N VAL A 83 -16.43 0.92 -16.65
CA VAL A 83 -15.90 0.05 -17.73
C VAL A 83 -15.79 0.83 -19.03
#